data_AF-A0A9D2MB00-F1
#
_entry.id   AF-A0A9D2MB00-F1
#
_cell.length_a   1.000
_cell.length_b   1.000
_cell.length_c   1.000
_cell.angle_alpha   90.00
_cell.angle_beta   90.00
_cell.angle_gamma   90.00
#
_symmetry.space_group_name_H-M   'P 1'
#
loop_
_entity.id
_entity.type
_entity.pdbx_description
1 polymer ?
#
loop_
_entity_poly.entity_id
_entity_poly.type
_entity_poly.pdbx_seq_one_letter_code
_entity_poly.pdbx_strand_id
1 'polypeptide(L)'
;MQKVPSKDQKKVPETSVIPVSELRKHWKYEKIEGGGVRILGYKGAETQVVVPSKIGKEPVKEIGHHAFSPDASYLTSEIRERRKHLVSIAIPKGVVKIGAGAFCNCSNLAEIILPEGLKQIGFIDLNWITGMQGVFCNCKSLTHVTIPKSVTKIGNCTFCGCTALVSLTFLGKSVNISIFADIDLHNSPSLTIYAPAGSSAEECAEKYHIPFIAE
;
A
#
# COMPACT_ATOMS: atom_id res chain seq x y z
N MET A 1 10.86 -15.20 29.52
CA MET A 1 11.65 -15.05 28.28
C MET A 1 11.00 -15.89 27.19
N GLN A 2 10.04 -15.32 26.46
CA GLN A 2 9.42 -15.99 25.31
C GLN A 2 10.11 -15.49 24.03
N LYS A 3 10.52 -16.44 23.19
CA LYS A 3 11.29 -16.22 21.97
C LYS A 3 10.49 -15.39 20.97
N VAL A 4 11.09 -14.27 20.57
CA VAL A 4 10.69 -13.49 19.38
C VAL A 4 10.70 -14.43 18.17
N PRO A 5 9.63 -14.53 17.37
CA PRO A 5 9.67 -15.29 16.12
C PRO A 5 10.66 -14.63 15.17
N SER A 6 11.55 -15.43 14.58
CA SER A 6 12.59 -14.97 13.67
C SER A 6 12.02 -14.13 12.52
N LYS A 7 12.70 -13.02 12.24
CA LYS A 7 12.54 -12.23 11.02
C LYS A 7 12.96 -13.07 9.81
N ASP A 8 12.13 -14.00 9.39
CA ASP A 8 12.18 -14.51 8.03
C ASP A 8 11.65 -13.41 7.12
N GLN A 9 12.58 -12.54 6.71
CA GLN A 9 12.40 -11.73 5.51
C GLN A 9 12.13 -12.71 4.38
N LYS A 10 10.85 -12.95 4.06
CA LYS A 10 10.45 -13.66 2.83
C LYS A 10 11.17 -12.96 1.69
N LYS A 11 12.21 -13.62 1.18
CA LYS A 11 13.06 -13.15 0.10
C LYS A 11 12.13 -12.81 -1.06
N VAL A 12 12.01 -11.53 -1.42
CA VAL A 12 11.25 -11.11 -2.61
C VAL A 12 11.87 -11.88 -3.78
N PRO A 13 11.12 -12.73 -4.49
CA PRO A 13 11.68 -13.42 -5.63
C PRO A 13 12.07 -12.37 -6.66
N GLU A 14 13.35 -12.29 -7.00
CA GLU A 14 13.84 -11.44 -8.07
C GLU A 14 13.12 -11.84 -9.35
N THR A 15 12.20 -11.00 -9.81
CA THR A 15 11.42 -11.28 -11.02
C THR A 15 12.38 -11.34 -12.21
N SER A 16 12.46 -12.51 -12.83
CA SER A 16 13.06 -12.73 -14.15
C SER A 16 12.57 -11.67 -15.14
N VAL A 17 13.45 -11.17 -16.00
CA VAL A 17 13.16 -10.14 -17.01
C VAL A 17 12.07 -10.64 -17.96
N ILE A 18 10.82 -10.24 -17.72
CA ILE A 18 9.70 -10.49 -18.65
C ILE A 18 9.86 -9.53 -19.84
N PRO A 19 9.80 -10.01 -21.11
CA PRO A 19 9.85 -9.14 -22.28
C PRO A 19 8.79 -8.03 -22.23
N VAL A 20 9.13 -6.82 -22.68
CA VAL A 20 8.23 -5.65 -22.64
C VAL A 20 6.90 -5.91 -23.37
N SER A 21 6.93 -6.73 -24.42
CA SER A 21 5.74 -7.17 -25.16
C SER A 21 4.75 -7.94 -24.29
N GLU A 22 5.23 -8.77 -23.37
CA GLU A 22 4.41 -9.54 -22.44
C GLU A 22 3.97 -8.71 -21.23
N LEU A 23 4.84 -7.80 -20.75
CA LEU A 23 4.47 -6.88 -19.67
C LEU A 23 3.31 -5.95 -20.07
N ARG A 24 3.28 -5.44 -21.31
CA ARG A 24 2.21 -4.53 -21.76
C ARG A 24 0.82 -5.16 -21.80
N LYS A 25 0.70 -6.49 -21.81
CA LYS A 25 -0.58 -7.19 -21.74
C LYS A 25 -1.23 -7.00 -20.36
N HIS A 26 -0.42 -7.04 -19.31
CA HIS A 26 -0.89 -7.00 -17.92
C HIS A 26 -0.69 -5.64 -17.24
N TRP A 27 0.18 -4.78 -17.75
CA TRP A 27 0.55 -3.53 -17.08
C TRP A 27 0.24 -2.31 -17.95
N LYS A 28 -0.58 -1.41 -17.40
CA LYS A 28 -0.72 -0.02 -17.89
C LYS A 28 0.25 0.84 -17.10
N TYR A 29 1.07 1.62 -17.79
CA TYR A 29 2.08 2.46 -17.18
C TYR A 29 2.37 3.69 -18.04
N GLU A 30 3.01 4.69 -17.44
CA GLU A 30 3.51 5.89 -18.12
C GLU A 30 4.91 6.23 -17.64
N LYS A 31 5.68 6.97 -18.45
CA LYS A 31 6.93 7.57 -18.00
C LYS A 31 6.62 8.78 -17.13
N ILE A 32 7.46 9.00 -16.12
CA ILE A 32 7.35 10.18 -15.25
C ILE A 32 8.49 11.16 -15.52
N GLU A 33 8.22 12.43 -15.26
CA GLU A 33 9.24 13.47 -15.23
C GLU A 33 10.31 13.13 -14.17
N GLY A 34 11.59 13.32 -14.49
CA GLY A 34 12.70 12.84 -13.63
C GLY A 34 13.05 11.35 -13.80
N GLY A 35 12.49 10.68 -14.81
CA GLY A 35 12.87 9.34 -15.25
C GLY A 35 12.24 8.21 -14.44
N GLY A 36 12.09 7.03 -15.05
CA GLY A 36 11.33 5.91 -14.50
C GLY A 36 9.87 5.88 -14.96
N VAL A 37 9.09 4.97 -14.37
CA VAL A 37 7.69 4.75 -14.74
C VAL A 37 6.76 4.72 -13.53
N ARG A 38 5.51 5.12 -13.78
CA ARG A 38 4.36 4.99 -12.88
C ARG A 38 3.44 3.89 -13.39
N ILE A 39 3.08 2.95 -12.53
CA ILE A 39 2.06 1.94 -12.82
C ILE A 39 0.69 2.59 -12.69
N LEU A 40 -0.09 2.58 -13.77
CA LEU A 40 -1.45 3.13 -13.79
C LEU A 40 -2.53 2.05 -13.62
N GLY A 41 -2.17 0.78 -13.86
CA GLY A 41 -3.15 -0.30 -13.88
C GLY A 41 -2.52 -1.68 -14.03
N TYR A 42 -3.03 -2.65 -13.28
CA TYR A 42 -2.78 -4.07 -13.47
C TYR A 42 -4.00 -4.80 -14.07
N LYS A 43 -3.81 -5.59 -15.11
CA LYS A 43 -4.87 -6.28 -15.88
C LYS A 43 -4.74 -7.80 -15.84
N GLY A 44 -3.75 -8.31 -15.12
CA GLY A 44 -3.55 -9.76 -14.96
C GLY A 44 -4.64 -10.39 -14.11
N ALA A 45 -4.58 -11.72 -14.02
CA ALA A 45 -5.53 -12.55 -13.28
C ALA A 45 -4.89 -13.17 -12.03
N GLU A 46 -3.61 -12.91 -11.79
CA GLU A 46 -2.86 -13.46 -10.67
C GLU A 46 -3.37 -12.88 -9.35
N THR A 47 -3.57 -13.76 -8.38
CA THR A 47 -3.99 -13.41 -7.02
C THR A 47 -2.81 -13.00 -6.14
N GLN A 48 -1.59 -13.34 -6.54
CA GLN A 48 -0.34 -12.93 -5.88
C GLN A 48 0.50 -12.19 -6.92
N VAL A 49 0.72 -10.90 -6.67
CA VAL A 49 1.35 -10.03 -7.66
C VAL A 49 2.68 -9.51 -7.14
N VAL A 50 3.73 -9.66 -7.95
CA VAL A 50 4.99 -8.95 -7.75
C VAL A 50 5.07 -7.85 -8.78
N VAL A 51 5.05 -6.59 -8.33
CA VAL A 51 5.19 -5.47 -9.25
C VAL A 51 6.61 -5.49 -9.84
N PRO A 52 6.78 -5.39 -11.16
CA PRO A 52 8.11 -5.44 -11.77
C PRO A 52 8.94 -4.26 -11.28
N SER A 53 10.24 -4.48 -11.01
CA SER A 53 11.15 -3.39 -10.60
C SER A 53 11.52 -2.46 -11.77
N LYS A 54 11.36 -2.94 -13.01
CA LYS A 54 11.61 -2.18 -14.25
C LYS A 54 10.59 -2.54 -15.32
N ILE A 55 10.29 -1.59 -16.20
CA ILE A 55 9.59 -1.84 -17.45
C ILE A 55 10.51 -1.41 -18.60
N GLY A 56 11.04 -2.39 -19.32
CA GLY A 56 12.15 -2.17 -20.25
C GLY A 56 13.41 -1.74 -19.47
N LYS A 57 13.97 -0.59 -19.82
CA LYS A 57 15.15 -0.02 -19.12
C LYS A 57 14.77 0.90 -17.96
N GLU A 58 13.51 1.27 -17.84
CA GLU A 58 13.05 2.29 -16.89
C GLU A 58 12.67 1.65 -15.54
N PRO A 59 13.17 2.17 -14.40
CA PRO A 59 12.75 1.70 -13.08
C PRO A 59 11.30 2.07 -12.77
N VAL A 60 10.57 1.16 -12.13
CA VAL A 60 9.25 1.48 -11.57
C VAL A 60 9.46 2.28 -10.29
N LYS A 61 9.01 3.53 -10.31
CA LYS A 61 9.17 4.48 -9.19
C LYS A 61 7.86 4.78 -8.47
N GLU A 62 6.72 4.58 -9.13
CA GLU A 62 5.44 4.97 -8.56
C GLU A 62 4.33 3.96 -8.84
N ILE A 63 3.45 3.79 -7.87
CA ILE A 63 2.13 3.17 -8.07
C ILE A 63 1.11 4.30 -8.15
N GLY A 64 0.42 4.41 -9.27
CA GLY A 64 -0.54 5.46 -9.56
C GLY A 64 -1.89 5.26 -8.86
N HIS A 65 -2.73 6.26 -9.00
CA HIS A 65 -4.09 6.27 -8.48
C HIS A 65 -4.89 5.07 -9.02
N HIS A 66 -5.56 4.33 -8.14
CA HIS A 66 -6.38 3.17 -8.50
C HIS A 66 -5.70 2.08 -9.35
N ALA A 67 -4.36 1.98 -9.28
CA ALA A 67 -3.60 1.04 -10.10
C ALA A 67 -4.05 -0.42 -9.95
N PHE A 68 -4.55 -0.81 -8.78
CA PHE A 68 -5.04 -2.16 -8.48
C PHE A 68 -6.49 -2.19 -8.00
N SER A 69 -7.11 -1.04 -7.72
CA SER A 69 -8.51 -0.96 -7.32
C SER A 69 -9.46 -1.51 -8.41
N PRO A 70 -10.49 -2.31 -8.07
CA PRO A 70 -11.50 -2.75 -9.01
C PRO A 70 -12.44 -1.60 -9.45
N ASP A 71 -12.37 -0.43 -8.83
CA ASP A 71 -13.27 0.70 -9.16
C ASP A 71 -12.70 1.66 -10.20
N ALA A 72 -11.50 1.37 -10.72
CA ALA A 72 -10.92 2.20 -11.76
C ALA A 72 -11.86 2.26 -12.98
N SER A 73 -12.26 3.48 -13.36
CA SER A 73 -13.32 3.73 -14.34
C SER A 73 -13.08 3.11 -15.71
N TYR A 74 -11.81 2.93 -16.09
CA TYR A 74 -11.39 2.39 -17.38
C TYR A 74 -11.43 0.84 -17.47
N LEU A 75 -11.87 0.14 -16.41
CA LEU A 75 -11.88 -1.32 -16.37
C LEU A 75 -13.19 -1.93 -16.89
N THR A 76 -13.05 -3.01 -17.67
CA THR A 76 -14.15 -3.93 -18.00
C THR A 76 -14.57 -4.73 -16.77
N SER A 77 -15.82 -5.20 -16.74
CA SER A 77 -16.36 -5.99 -15.62
C SER A 77 -15.52 -7.22 -15.28
N GLU A 78 -14.95 -7.88 -16.29
CA GLU A 78 -14.04 -9.02 -16.12
C GLU A 78 -12.78 -8.66 -15.34
N ILE A 79 -12.11 -7.54 -15.67
CA ILE A 79 -10.89 -7.11 -14.97
C ILE A 79 -11.24 -6.61 -13.56
N ARG A 80 -12.40 -5.95 -13.38
CA ARG A 80 -12.88 -5.53 -12.06
C ARG A 80 -13.03 -6.74 -11.15
N GLU A 81 -13.64 -7.82 -11.63
CA GLU A 81 -13.83 -9.03 -10.84
C GLU A 81 -12.50 -9.69 -10.48
N ARG A 82 -11.58 -9.83 -11.46
CA ARG A 82 -10.23 -10.36 -11.21
C ARG A 82 -9.49 -9.60 -10.11
N ARG A 83 -9.56 -8.27 -10.09
CA ARG A 83 -8.88 -7.43 -9.09
C ARG A 83 -9.44 -7.60 -7.67
N LYS A 84 -10.68 -8.06 -7.49
CA LYS A 84 -11.22 -8.40 -6.16
C LYS A 84 -10.55 -9.63 -5.56
N HIS A 85 -9.99 -10.51 -6.40
CA HIS A 85 -9.29 -11.73 -5.99
C HIS A 85 -7.80 -11.52 -5.71
N LEU A 86 -7.29 -10.29 -5.74
CA LEU A 86 -5.92 -10.01 -5.31
C LEU A 86 -5.78 -10.32 -3.82
N VAL A 87 -4.88 -11.25 -3.49
CA VAL A 87 -4.62 -11.75 -2.13
C VAL A 87 -3.32 -11.18 -1.56
N SER A 88 -2.27 -11.09 -2.36
CA SER A 88 -1.00 -10.51 -1.92
C SER A 88 -0.34 -9.65 -2.97
N ILE A 89 0.38 -8.61 -2.52
CA ILE A 89 1.20 -7.81 -3.40
C ILE A 89 2.57 -7.47 -2.80
N ALA A 90 3.62 -7.70 -3.60
CA ALA A 90 4.98 -7.28 -3.31
C ALA A 90 5.34 -6.08 -4.18
N ILE A 91 5.64 -4.95 -3.53
CA ILE A 91 6.08 -3.74 -4.20
C ILE A 91 7.62 -3.72 -4.21
N PRO A 92 8.27 -3.54 -5.38
CA PRO A 92 9.70 -3.68 -5.52
C PRO A 92 10.44 -2.50 -4.91
N LYS A 93 11.71 -2.76 -4.55
CA LYS A 93 12.66 -1.70 -4.22
C LYS A 93 12.74 -0.70 -5.37
N GLY A 94 12.74 0.59 -5.05
CA GLY A 94 12.75 1.69 -6.02
C GLY A 94 11.42 2.44 -6.14
N VAL A 95 10.32 1.85 -5.69
CA VAL A 95 9.05 2.58 -5.58
C VAL A 95 9.10 3.57 -4.42
N VAL A 96 8.86 4.85 -4.72
CA VAL A 96 8.94 5.98 -3.78
C VAL A 96 7.58 6.59 -3.42
N LYS A 97 6.56 6.42 -4.26
CA LYS A 97 5.19 6.94 -4.06
C LYS A 97 4.14 5.88 -4.39
N ILE A 98 3.12 5.77 -3.55
CA ILE A 98 1.86 5.05 -3.82
C ILE A 98 0.72 6.08 -3.80
N GLY A 99 -0.01 6.17 -4.90
CA GLY A 99 -1.10 7.12 -5.10
C GLY A 99 -2.37 6.75 -4.34
N ALA A 100 -3.29 7.71 -4.21
CA ALA A 100 -4.58 7.52 -3.55
C ALA A 100 -5.41 6.41 -4.23
N GLY A 101 -6.13 5.65 -3.41
CA GLY A 101 -6.98 4.55 -3.86
C GLY A 101 -6.27 3.41 -4.58
N ALA A 102 -4.94 3.31 -4.57
CA ALA A 102 -4.19 2.34 -5.36
C ALA A 102 -4.69 0.89 -5.18
N PHE A 103 -5.11 0.51 -3.97
CA PHE A 103 -5.67 -0.80 -3.59
C PHE A 103 -7.07 -0.68 -2.98
N CYS A 104 -7.77 0.44 -3.18
CA CYS A 104 -9.13 0.63 -2.67
C CYS A 104 -10.05 -0.49 -3.18
N ASN A 105 -10.85 -1.09 -2.29
CA ASN A 105 -11.78 -2.21 -2.54
C ASN A 105 -11.13 -3.52 -3.02
N CYS A 106 -9.82 -3.70 -2.86
CA CYS A 106 -9.18 -5.02 -2.97
C CYS A 106 -9.54 -5.88 -1.73
N SER A 107 -10.79 -6.35 -1.64
CA SER A 107 -11.37 -6.95 -0.42
C SER A 107 -10.64 -8.21 0.07
N ASN A 108 -10.01 -8.96 -0.82
CA ASN A 108 -9.27 -10.19 -0.49
C ASN A 108 -7.78 -9.93 -0.20
N LEU A 109 -7.31 -8.69 -0.35
CA LEU A 109 -5.89 -8.36 -0.13
C LEU A 109 -5.57 -8.55 1.35
N ALA A 110 -4.79 -9.59 1.65
CA ALA A 110 -4.43 -10.01 3.00
C ALA A 110 -2.99 -9.66 3.38
N GLU A 111 -2.09 -9.59 2.39
CA GLU A 111 -0.67 -9.31 2.59
C GLU A 111 -0.17 -8.24 1.62
N ILE A 112 0.51 -7.22 2.14
CA ILE A 112 1.27 -6.28 1.33
C ILE A 112 2.67 -6.08 1.89
N ILE A 113 3.66 -6.15 1.00
CA ILE A 113 5.05 -5.86 1.31
C ILE A 113 5.40 -4.49 0.73
N LEU A 114 5.54 -3.49 1.61
CA LEU A 114 5.99 -2.14 1.26
C LEU A 114 7.52 -2.10 1.17
N PRO A 115 8.10 -1.40 0.17
CA PRO A 115 9.53 -1.44 -0.05
C PRO A 115 10.29 -0.47 0.86
N GLU A 116 11.51 -0.84 1.21
CA GLU A 116 12.47 0.12 1.77
C GLU A 116 12.71 1.27 0.78
N GLY A 117 12.63 2.51 1.26
CA GLY A 117 12.78 3.70 0.44
C GLY A 117 11.46 4.37 0.05
N LEU A 118 10.31 3.71 0.26
CA LEU A 118 8.98 4.32 0.09
C LEU A 118 8.87 5.59 0.93
N LYS A 119 8.45 6.71 0.32
CA LYS A 119 8.36 8.02 0.96
C LYS A 119 6.92 8.44 1.23
N GLN A 120 5.99 8.10 0.34
CA GLN A 120 4.62 8.61 0.38
C GLN A 120 3.60 7.50 0.10
N ILE A 121 2.54 7.44 0.93
CA ILE A 121 1.40 6.53 0.80
C ILE A 121 0.13 7.38 0.72
N GLY A 122 -0.67 7.25 -0.33
CA GLY A 122 -2.03 7.79 -0.38
C GLY A 122 -2.16 9.30 -0.55
N PHE A 123 -1.07 9.99 -0.88
CA PHE A 123 -1.12 11.43 -1.07
C PHE A 123 -1.91 11.78 -2.33
N ILE A 124 -2.91 12.64 -2.16
CA ILE A 124 -3.70 13.19 -3.26
C ILE A 124 -2.96 14.43 -3.78
N ASP A 125 -2.61 14.43 -5.06
CA ASP A 125 -2.25 15.68 -5.73
C ASP A 125 -3.56 16.49 -5.88
N LEU A 126 -3.57 17.75 -5.42
CA LEU A 126 -4.74 18.63 -5.16
C LEU A 126 -5.78 18.78 -6.31
N ASN A 127 -5.50 18.19 -7.48
CA ASN A 127 -6.36 18.21 -8.66
C ASN A 127 -7.32 17.02 -8.75
N TRP A 128 -7.26 16.04 -7.84
CA TRP A 128 -8.19 14.89 -7.82
C TRP A 128 -9.36 15.12 -6.86
N ILE A 129 -10.50 15.56 -7.42
CA ILE A 129 -11.72 15.97 -6.69
C ILE A 129 -12.69 14.77 -6.48
N THR A 130 -12.23 13.51 -6.57
CA THR A 130 -13.12 12.35 -6.45
C THR A 130 -12.81 11.48 -5.22
N GLY A 131 -13.54 11.77 -4.14
CA GLY A 131 -13.76 10.87 -2.99
C GLY A 131 -12.56 10.65 -2.06
N MET A 132 -12.83 10.51 -0.77
CA MET A 132 -11.83 10.03 0.19
C MET A 132 -11.54 8.56 -0.08
N GLN A 133 -10.52 8.28 -0.91
CA GLN A 133 -10.12 6.92 -1.23
C GLN A 133 -8.71 6.68 -0.71
N GLY A 134 -8.65 6.16 0.52
CA GLY A 134 -7.40 5.69 1.09
C GLY A 134 -6.78 4.58 0.26
N VAL A 135 -5.46 4.44 0.36
CA VAL A 135 -4.71 3.44 -0.42
C VAL A 135 -5.27 2.04 -0.26
N PHE A 136 -5.65 1.66 0.96
CA PHE A 136 -6.20 0.35 1.32
C PHE A 136 -7.66 0.43 1.74
N CYS A 137 -8.39 1.48 1.37
CA CYS A 137 -9.79 1.62 1.75
C CYS A 137 -10.58 0.35 1.39
N ASN A 138 -11.35 -0.21 2.34
CA ASN A 138 -12.10 -1.46 2.22
C ASN A 138 -11.27 -2.71 1.85
N CYS A 139 -9.98 -2.76 2.16
CA CYS A 139 -9.20 -4.01 2.14
C CYS A 139 -9.58 -4.88 3.34
N LYS A 140 -10.75 -5.52 3.28
CA LYS A 140 -11.38 -6.23 4.42
C LYS A 140 -10.60 -7.44 4.94
N SER A 141 -9.70 -8.00 4.14
CA SER A 141 -8.85 -9.14 4.54
C SER A 141 -7.47 -8.72 5.05
N LEU A 142 -7.12 -7.43 4.99
CA LEU A 142 -5.80 -6.94 5.37
C LEU A 142 -5.70 -6.93 6.89
N THR A 143 -4.77 -7.69 7.45
CA THR A 143 -4.68 -7.92 8.90
C THR A 143 -3.53 -7.17 9.56
N HIS A 144 -2.40 -7.03 8.87
CA HIS A 144 -1.18 -6.42 9.41
C HIS A 144 -0.53 -5.58 8.31
N VAL A 145 0.01 -4.41 8.66
CA VAL A 145 0.84 -3.62 7.74
C VAL A 145 2.05 -3.05 8.46
N THR A 146 3.22 -3.24 7.86
CA THR A 146 4.46 -2.61 8.32
C THR A 146 4.79 -1.41 7.45
N ILE A 147 4.83 -0.22 8.05
CA ILE A 147 5.20 1.05 7.43
C ILE A 147 6.72 1.24 7.54
N PRO A 148 7.46 1.28 6.42
CA PRO A 148 8.90 1.45 6.43
C PRO A 148 9.35 2.78 7.04
N LYS A 149 10.53 2.80 7.67
CA LYS A 149 11.13 4.00 8.30
C LYS A 149 11.30 5.19 7.37
N SER A 150 11.30 4.95 6.06
CA SER A 150 11.49 5.96 5.03
C SER A 150 10.22 6.75 4.73
N VAL A 151 9.05 6.26 5.13
CA VAL A 151 7.76 6.90 4.86
C VAL A 151 7.65 8.16 5.70
N THR A 152 7.40 9.29 5.05
CA THR A 152 7.26 10.59 5.71
C THR A 152 5.86 11.18 5.57
N LYS A 153 5.03 10.63 4.67
CA LYS A 153 3.65 11.09 4.43
C LYS A 153 2.69 9.91 4.23
N ILE A 154 1.56 9.95 4.93
CA ILE A 154 0.46 9.00 4.79
C ILE A 154 -0.84 9.78 4.57
N GLY A 155 -1.59 9.45 3.52
CA GLY A 155 -2.79 10.14 3.08
C GLY A 155 -4.06 9.71 3.82
N ASN A 156 -5.12 10.49 3.62
CA ASN A 156 -6.37 10.38 4.38
C ASN A 156 -7.05 9.05 4.12
N CYS A 157 -7.74 8.54 5.15
CA CYS A 157 -8.53 7.31 5.06
C CYS A 157 -7.72 6.08 4.62
N THR A 158 -6.38 6.09 4.70
CA THR A 158 -5.50 5.04 4.12
C THR A 158 -5.97 3.62 4.45
N PHE A 159 -6.49 3.39 5.66
CA PHE A 159 -7.00 2.09 6.13
C PHE A 159 -8.51 2.10 6.45
N CYS A 160 -9.28 3.06 5.93
CA CYS A 160 -10.73 3.12 6.17
C CYS A 160 -11.42 1.81 5.73
N GLY A 161 -12.31 1.25 6.55
CA GLY A 161 -13.01 -0.01 6.24
C GLY A 161 -12.13 -1.27 6.21
N CYS A 162 -10.87 -1.22 6.68
CA CYS A 162 -10.03 -2.41 6.86
C CYS A 162 -10.43 -3.17 8.14
N THR A 163 -11.59 -3.82 8.13
CA THR A 163 -12.21 -4.41 9.33
C THR A 163 -11.42 -5.56 9.97
N ALA A 164 -10.54 -6.24 9.22
CA ALA A 164 -9.67 -7.29 9.77
C ALA A 164 -8.31 -6.79 10.26
N LEU A 165 -8.02 -5.49 10.13
CA LEU A 165 -6.72 -4.92 10.50
C LEU A 165 -6.55 -4.90 12.02
N VAL A 166 -5.64 -5.74 12.51
CA VAL A 166 -5.34 -5.90 13.94
C VAL A 166 -4.03 -5.25 14.35
N SER A 167 -3.11 -4.99 13.41
CA SER A 167 -1.86 -4.30 13.73
C SER A 167 -1.36 -3.36 12.64
N LEU A 168 -0.77 -2.26 13.08
CA LEU A 168 0.02 -1.35 12.27
C LEU A 168 1.38 -1.13 12.93
N THR A 169 2.45 -1.50 12.24
CA THR A 169 3.83 -1.33 12.74
C THR A 169 4.51 -0.19 11.99
N PHE A 170 5.03 0.81 12.70
CA PHE A 170 5.82 1.89 12.14
C PHE A 170 7.29 1.72 12.49
N LEU A 171 8.17 1.64 11.49
CA LEU A 171 9.61 1.47 11.71
C LEU A 171 10.35 2.80 11.90
N GLY A 172 9.67 3.94 11.82
CA GLY A 172 10.24 5.29 11.90
C GLY A 172 9.59 6.13 12.99
N LYS A 173 10.34 7.11 13.52
CA LYS A 173 9.86 8.04 14.57
C LYS A 173 8.99 9.18 14.04
N SER A 174 9.39 9.74 12.91
CA SER A 174 8.75 10.93 12.34
C SER A 174 8.03 10.56 11.06
N VAL A 175 6.70 10.57 11.14
CA VAL A 175 5.83 10.48 9.98
C VAL A 175 4.93 11.71 10.07
N ASN A 176 4.72 12.44 8.98
CA ASN A 176 3.67 13.44 8.98
C ASN A 176 2.34 12.70 8.88
N ILE A 177 1.71 12.56 10.05
CA ILE A 177 0.46 11.83 10.24
C ILE A 177 -0.71 12.81 10.43
N SER A 178 -0.71 13.94 9.71
CA SER A 178 -1.69 15.04 9.87
C SER A 178 -3.15 14.66 9.52
N ILE A 179 -3.46 13.37 9.46
CA ILE A 179 -4.38 12.81 8.50
C ILE A 179 -5.17 11.59 9.05
N PHE A 180 -4.89 11.12 10.26
CA PHE A 180 -5.78 10.16 10.92
C PHE A 180 -7.15 10.74 11.32
N ALA A 181 -7.46 11.98 10.92
CA ALA A 181 -8.68 12.69 11.24
C ALA A 181 -9.98 12.07 10.70
N ASP A 182 -9.94 11.04 9.84
CA ASP A 182 -11.10 10.20 9.54
C ASP A 182 -10.65 8.76 9.31
N ILE A 183 -9.77 8.23 10.17
CA ILE A 183 -9.84 6.78 10.26
C ILE A 183 -11.15 6.47 10.96
N ASP A 184 -12.07 5.92 10.20
CA ASP A 184 -13.16 5.11 10.71
C ASP A 184 -12.58 3.79 11.32
N LEU A 185 -11.52 3.90 12.13
CA LEU A 185 -10.96 2.81 12.95
C LEU A 185 -11.96 2.32 13.98
N HIS A 186 -13.06 3.05 14.20
CA HIS A 186 -14.20 2.55 14.96
C HIS A 186 -14.67 1.17 14.46
N ASN A 187 -14.38 0.82 13.19
CA ASN A 187 -14.70 -0.48 12.61
C ASN A 187 -13.59 -1.54 12.74
N SER A 188 -12.45 -1.22 13.38
CA SER A 188 -11.35 -2.14 13.67
C SER A 188 -11.09 -2.17 15.19
N PRO A 189 -12.01 -2.76 15.99
CA PRO A 189 -12.02 -2.64 17.46
C PRO A 189 -10.80 -3.27 18.16
N SER A 190 -9.97 -4.01 17.43
CA SER A 190 -8.80 -4.72 17.94
C SER A 190 -7.47 -4.20 17.40
N LEU A 191 -7.44 -3.03 16.76
CA LEU A 191 -6.19 -2.48 16.24
C LEU A 191 -5.20 -2.15 17.37
N THR A 192 -3.95 -2.59 17.22
CA THR A 192 -2.82 -2.15 18.03
C THR A 192 -1.75 -1.48 17.15
N ILE A 193 -1.22 -0.34 17.59
CA ILE A 193 -0.11 0.35 16.94
C ILE A 193 1.20 -0.05 17.62
N TYR A 194 2.20 -0.43 16.82
CA TYR A 194 3.56 -0.74 17.24
C TYR A 194 4.51 0.29 16.65
N ALA A 195 5.25 1.03 17.46
CA ALA A 195 6.21 2.02 16.95
C ALA A 195 7.28 2.37 17.99
N PRO A 196 8.39 3.03 17.59
CA PRO A 196 9.33 3.58 18.56
C PRO A 196 8.67 4.58 19.51
N ALA A 197 9.07 4.56 20.79
CA ALA A 197 8.65 5.57 21.76
C ALA A 197 9.10 6.99 21.33
N GLY A 198 8.28 7.98 21.67
CA GLY A 198 8.34 9.36 21.24
C GLY A 198 8.04 9.58 19.76
N SER A 199 7.34 8.66 19.10
CA SER A 199 7.01 8.78 17.67
C SER A 199 5.71 9.53 17.43
N SER A 200 5.54 10.07 16.22
CA SER A 200 4.25 10.64 15.80
C SER A 200 3.12 9.60 15.83
N ALA A 201 3.44 8.30 15.72
CA ALA A 201 2.46 7.22 15.80
C ALA A 201 1.96 7.01 17.25
N GLU A 202 2.80 7.23 18.25
CA GLU A 202 2.41 7.21 19.66
C GLU A 202 1.45 8.37 19.97
N GLU A 203 1.79 9.61 19.57
CA GLU A 203 0.92 10.78 19.74
C GLU A 203 -0.47 10.56 19.10
N CYS A 204 -0.49 9.93 17.91
CA CYS A 204 -1.74 9.51 17.30
C CYS A 204 -2.50 8.50 18.17
N ALA A 205 -1.83 7.42 18.58
CA ALA A 205 -2.47 6.34 19.32
C ALA A 205 -3.12 6.88 20.61
N GLU A 206 -2.45 7.79 21.30
CA GLU A 206 -2.99 8.52 22.45
C GLU A 206 -4.23 9.34 22.08
N LYS A 207 -4.13 10.17 21.03
CA LYS A 207 -5.23 11.06 20.59
C LYS A 207 -6.52 10.31 20.24
N TYR A 208 -6.40 9.11 19.67
CA TYR A 208 -7.54 8.31 19.20
C TYR A 208 -7.85 7.09 20.09
N HIS A 209 -7.21 6.99 21.26
CA HIS A 209 -7.39 5.90 22.23
C HIS A 209 -7.15 4.50 21.63
N ILE A 210 -6.14 4.37 20.77
CA ILE A 210 -5.74 3.11 20.16
C ILE A 210 -4.67 2.46 21.04
N PRO A 211 -4.75 1.15 21.34
CA PRO A 211 -3.66 0.41 22.00
C PRO A 211 -2.31 0.66 21.32
N PHE A 212 -1.30 0.99 22.12
CA PHE A 212 0.06 1.28 21.65
C PHE A 212 1.08 0.38 22.36
N ILE A 213 2.06 -0.13 21.60
CA ILE A 213 3.18 -0.90 22.11
C ILE A 213 4.48 -0.30 21.55
N ALA A 214 5.39 0.06 22.45
CA ALA A 214 6.71 0.56 22.06
C ALA A 214 7.64 -0.57 21.59
N GLU A 215 8.32 -0.39 20.45
CA GLU A 215 9.32 -1.31 19.88
C GLU A 215 10.69 -0.66 19.60
#